data_AF-K4L1I9-F1
#
_entry.id   AF-K4L1I9-F1
#
_cell.length_a   1.000
_cell.length_b   1.000
_cell.length_c   1.000
_cell.angle_alpha   90.00
_cell.angle_beta   90.00
_cell.angle_gamma   90.00
#
_symmetry.space_group_name_H-M   'P 1'
#
loop_
_entity.id
_entity.type
_entity.pdbx_description
1 polymer ?
#
loop_
_entity_poly.entity_id
_entity_poly.type
_entity_poly.pdbx_seq_one_letter_code
_entity_poly.pdbx_strand_id
1 'polypeptide(L)'
;MSDRIEKEMEYTLEKYKFVGDFLNQIDKLIDDKAPKDLIQAKYKELKEWSKLEYNKVSKYKHNDGYISQWYEPLITDIYVTSFDIAKTNSSIDKIKIAIIDGLSYFGHWNGMLKGYKKQEVD
;
A
#
# COMPACT_ATOMS: atom_id res chain seq x y z
N MET A 1 24.50 -3.61 10.80
CA MET A 1 23.49 -2.85 10.04
C MET A 1 23.68 -1.37 10.38
N SER A 2 23.61 -0.44 9.43
CA SER A 2 23.77 1.00 9.74
C SER A 2 22.46 1.58 10.30
N ASP A 3 22.54 2.57 11.19
CA ASP A 3 21.37 3.26 11.79
C ASP A 3 20.36 3.76 10.75
N ARG A 4 20.84 4.09 9.54
CA ARG A 4 19.99 4.48 8.40
C ARG A 4 19.10 3.32 7.96
N ILE A 5 19.69 2.14 7.74
CA ILE A 5 18.99 0.95 7.24
C ILE A 5 17.97 0.46 8.26
N GLU A 6 18.32 0.50 9.55
CA GLU A 6 17.38 0.11 10.63
C GLU A 6 16.15 1.02 10.68
N LYS A 7 16.34 2.34 10.62
CA LYS A 7 15.22 3.31 10.56
C LYS A 7 14.36 3.15 9.31
N GLU A 8 14.98 2.88 8.16
CA GLU A 8 14.25 2.62 6.92
C GLU A 8 13.44 1.31 6.99
N MET A 9 13.98 0.29 7.65
CA MET A 9 13.28 -0.96 7.90
C MET A 9 12.08 -0.75 8.83
N GLU A 10 12.27 -0.11 9.99
CA GLU A 10 11.17 0.21 10.92
C GLU A 10 10.05 0.99 10.23
N TYR A 11 10.43 2.04 9.50
CA TYR A 11 9.50 2.84 8.70
C TYR A 11 8.72 1.98 7.71
N THR A 12 9.43 1.16 6.92
CA THR A 12 8.82 0.28 5.92
C THR A 12 7.81 -0.66 6.56
N LEU A 13 8.14 -1.27 7.69
CA LEU A 13 7.27 -2.24 8.35
C LEU A 13 6.01 -1.60 8.94
N GLU A 14 6.15 -0.44 9.57
CA GLU A 14 5.02 0.33 10.07
C GLU A 14 4.07 0.67 8.92
N LYS A 15 4.61 1.11 7.78
CA LYS A 15 3.79 1.51 6.64
C LYS A 15 3.17 0.34 5.90
N TYR A 16 3.86 -0.79 5.77
CA TYR A 16 3.25 -2.02 5.25
C TYR A 16 2.03 -2.43 6.07
N LYS A 17 2.14 -2.41 7.40
CA LYS A 17 1.01 -2.72 8.28
C LYS A 17 -0.15 -1.75 8.03
N PHE A 18 0.13 -0.45 8.00
CA PHE A 18 -0.88 0.57 7.73
C PHE A 18 -1.60 0.34 6.40
N VAL A 19 -0.86 0.12 5.31
CA VAL A 19 -1.41 -0.12 3.98
C VAL A 19 -2.31 -1.35 3.97
N GLY A 20 -1.83 -2.47 4.53
CA GLY A 20 -2.58 -3.71 4.61
C GLY A 20 -3.87 -3.55 5.42
N ASP A 21 -3.80 -2.93 6.60
CA ASP A 21 -4.96 -2.70 7.46
C ASP A 21 -6.00 -1.82 6.77
N PHE A 22 -5.56 -0.77 6.05
CA PHE A 22 -6.47 0.17 5.40
C PHE A 22 -7.16 -0.44 4.16
N LEU A 23 -6.42 -1.20 3.34
CA LEU A 23 -7.01 -1.93 2.21
C LEU A 23 -8.06 -2.94 2.69
N ASN A 24 -7.73 -3.75 3.71
CA ASN A 24 -8.66 -4.72 4.30
C ASN A 24 -9.88 -4.05 4.94
N GLN A 25 -9.73 -2.87 5.54
CA GLN A 25 -10.85 -2.13 6.09
C GLN A 25 -11.86 -1.74 4.99
N ILE A 26 -11.39 -1.26 3.84
CA ILE A 26 -12.27 -0.89 2.74
C ILE A 26 -12.92 -2.13 2.12
N ASP A 27 -12.16 -3.21 1.92
CA ASP A 27 -12.68 -4.48 1.41
C ASP A 27 -13.81 -5.02 2.29
N LYS A 28 -13.60 -4.99 3.62
CA LYS A 28 -14.63 -5.36 4.59
C LYS A 28 -15.88 -4.47 4.51
N LEU A 29 -15.72 -3.15 4.38
CA LEU A 29 -16.87 -2.24 4.22
C LEU A 29 -17.68 -2.57 2.96
N ILE A 30 -17.00 -2.97 1.88
CA ILE A 30 -17.65 -3.38 0.63
C ILE A 30 -18.43 -4.68 0.84
N ASP A 31 -17.82 -5.67 1.49
CA ASP A 31 -18.44 -6.97 1.75
C ASP A 31 -19.61 -6.88 2.75
N ASP A 32 -19.51 -6.02 3.76
CA ASP A 32 -20.58 -5.70 4.71
C ASP A 32 -21.69 -4.82 4.08
N LYS A 33 -21.57 -4.46 2.80
CA LYS A 33 -22.50 -3.59 2.07
C LYS A 33 -22.73 -2.25 2.78
N ALA A 34 -21.67 -1.68 3.32
CA ALA A 34 -21.70 -0.39 3.98
C ALA A 34 -22.24 0.71 3.02
N PRO A 35 -22.75 1.84 3.57
CA PRO A 35 -23.25 2.94 2.75
C PRO A 35 -22.21 3.39 1.72
N LYS A 36 -22.65 3.64 0.48
CA LYS A 36 -21.79 4.04 -0.64
C LYS A 36 -20.88 5.22 -0.28
N ASP A 37 -21.43 6.24 0.37
CA ASP A 37 -20.69 7.44 0.73
C ASP A 37 -19.57 7.16 1.73
N LEU A 38 -19.75 6.18 2.63
CA LEU A 38 -18.72 5.75 3.57
C LEU A 38 -17.57 5.04 2.85
N ILE A 39 -17.88 4.12 1.93
CA ILE A 39 -16.86 3.42 1.13
C ILE A 39 -16.08 4.42 0.28
N GLN A 40 -16.78 5.34 -0.39
CA GLN A 40 -16.15 6.38 -1.20
C GLN A 40 -15.28 7.32 -0.36
N ALA A 41 -15.72 7.68 0.85
CA ALA A 41 -14.93 8.48 1.78
C ALA A 41 -13.65 7.76 2.20
N LYS A 42 -13.72 6.47 2.57
CA LYS A 42 -12.55 5.68 2.95
C LYS A 42 -11.60 5.43 1.79
N TYR A 43 -12.13 5.15 0.60
CA TYR A 43 -11.32 5.04 -0.60
C TYR A 43 -10.62 6.37 -0.95
N LYS A 44 -11.30 7.51 -0.78
CA LYS A 44 -10.69 8.83 -0.94
C LYS A 44 -9.55 9.06 0.07
N GLU A 45 -9.77 8.78 1.35
CA GLU A 45 -8.74 8.89 2.39
C GLU A 45 -7.48 8.11 2.01
N LEU A 46 -7.64 6.84 1.63
CA LEU A 46 -6.51 5.99 1.24
C LEU A 46 -5.82 6.48 -0.04
N LYS A 47 -6.57 6.92 -1.05
CA LYS A 47 -6.00 7.43 -2.30
C LYS A 47 -5.22 8.74 -2.10
N GLU A 48 -5.73 9.65 -1.27
CA GLU A 48 -5.04 10.89 -0.92
C GLU A 48 -3.77 10.61 -0.10
N TRP A 49 -3.86 9.73 0.90
CA TRP A 49 -2.69 9.30 1.66
C TRP A 49 -1.63 8.65 0.76
N SER A 50 -2.03 7.73 -0.12
CA SER A 50 -1.11 7.02 -1.01
C SER A 50 -0.42 7.95 -2.00
N LYS A 51 -1.11 9.01 -2.45
CA LYS A 51 -0.51 10.07 -3.26
C LYS A 51 0.60 10.82 -2.52
N LEU A 52 0.32 11.25 -1.29
CA LEU A 52 1.29 11.97 -0.46
C LEU A 52 2.51 11.09 -0.18
N GLU A 53 2.24 9.83 0.13
CA GLU A 53 3.27 8.85 0.43
C GLU A 53 4.12 8.53 -0.80
N TYR A 54 3.51 8.31 -1.96
CA TYR A 54 4.21 8.14 -3.24
C TYR A 54 5.17 9.29 -3.53
N ASN A 55 4.71 10.54 -3.39
CA ASN A 55 5.56 11.71 -3.57
C ASN A 55 6.71 11.78 -2.56
N LYS A 56 6.50 11.27 -1.34
CA LYS A 56 7.53 11.22 -0.31
C LYS A 56 8.57 10.15 -0.59
N VAL A 57 8.16 8.97 -1.07
CA VAL A 57 9.04 7.81 -1.23
C VAL A 57 9.68 7.69 -2.61
N SER A 58 9.10 8.30 -3.64
CA SER A 58 9.65 8.29 -5.01
C SER A 58 11.07 8.88 -5.10
N LYS A 59 11.43 9.80 -4.20
CA LYS A 59 12.80 10.34 -4.10
C LYS A 59 13.85 9.30 -3.69
N TYR A 60 13.45 8.15 -3.15
CA TYR A 60 14.35 7.07 -2.75
C TYR A 60 14.54 6.03 -3.85
N LYS A 61 13.84 6.10 -4.99
CA LYS A 61 13.79 5.07 -6.06
C LYS A 61 15.15 4.57 -6.58
N HIS A 62 16.22 5.34 -6.39
CA HIS A 62 17.58 5.00 -6.83
C HIS A 62 18.59 4.81 -5.70
N ASN A 63 18.10 4.73 -4.46
CA ASN A 63 18.95 4.45 -3.30
C ASN A 63 19.06 2.94 -3.09
N ASP A 64 20.07 2.50 -2.34
CA ASP A 64 20.32 1.12 -1.94
C ASP A 64 19.59 0.72 -0.64
N GLY A 65 18.56 1.48 -0.27
CA GLY A 65 17.90 1.43 1.02
C GLY A 65 16.69 0.48 1.09
N TYR A 66 16.22 0.25 2.31
CA TYR A 66 15.07 -0.63 2.57
C TYR A 66 13.78 -0.03 1.98
N ILE A 67 13.66 1.30 1.99
CA ILE A 67 12.53 2.02 1.40
C ILE A 67 12.49 1.81 -0.12
N SER A 68 13.62 1.93 -0.82
CA SER A 68 13.66 1.85 -2.28
C SER A 68 13.41 0.44 -2.79
N GLN A 69 13.88 -0.57 -2.05
CA GLN A 69 13.74 -1.97 -2.45
C GLN A 69 12.35 -2.52 -2.16
N TRP A 70 11.76 -2.14 -1.02
CA TRP A 70 10.56 -2.80 -0.52
C TRP A 70 9.34 -1.89 -0.50
N TYR A 71 9.49 -0.60 -0.21
CA TYR A 71 8.33 0.25 0.06
C TYR A 71 7.91 1.14 -1.11
N GLU A 72 8.85 1.78 -1.80
CA GLU A 72 8.57 2.59 -2.99
C GLU A 72 7.86 1.78 -4.08
N PRO A 73 8.25 0.52 -4.39
CA PRO A 73 7.57 -0.27 -5.40
C PRO A 73 6.12 -0.60 -5.00
N LEU A 74 5.89 -1.02 -3.76
CA LEU A 74 4.54 -1.28 -3.24
C LEU A 74 3.62 -0.06 -3.38
N ILE A 75 4.10 1.11 -2.93
CA ILE A 75 3.29 2.33 -2.98
C ILE A 75 3.06 2.79 -4.43
N THR A 76 4.04 2.59 -5.31
CA THR A 76 3.89 2.87 -6.73
C THR A 76 2.80 2.00 -7.34
N ASP A 77 2.82 0.69 -7.12
CA ASP A 77 1.81 -0.21 -7.67
C ASP A 77 0.40 0.12 -7.13
N ILE A 78 0.27 0.39 -5.83
CA ILE A 78 -1.04 0.76 -5.26
C ILE A 78 -1.54 2.08 -5.83
N TYR A 79 -0.74 3.14 -5.76
CA TYR A 79 -1.20 4.49 -6.12
C TYR A 79 -1.32 4.69 -7.63
N VAL A 80 -0.33 4.25 -8.39
CA VAL A 80 -0.23 4.50 -9.83
C VAL A 80 -1.01 3.46 -10.63
N THR A 81 -1.01 2.20 -10.20
CA THR A 81 -1.67 1.13 -10.94
C THR A 81 -3.07 0.86 -10.40
N SER A 82 -3.19 0.36 -9.17
CA SER A 82 -4.49 -0.07 -8.64
C SER A 82 -5.49 1.07 -8.52
N PHE A 83 -5.06 2.23 -8.04
CA PHE A 83 -5.97 3.35 -7.83
C PHE A 83 -6.28 4.14 -9.10
N ASP A 84 -5.60 3.91 -10.21
CA ASP A 84 -5.99 4.50 -11.50
C ASP A 84 -7.29 3.88 -12.05
N ILE A 85 -7.58 2.63 -11.67
CA ILE A 85 -8.80 1.89 -12.04
C ILE A 85 -10.09 2.65 -11.64
N ALA A 86 -10.07 3.35 -10.50
CA ALA A 86 -11.24 4.01 -9.95
C ALA A 86 -10.98 5.45 -9.47
N LYS A 87 -11.84 6.37 -9.90
CA LYS A 87 -12.02 7.69 -9.27
C LYS A 87 -12.74 7.54 -7.92
N THR A 88 -12.58 8.51 -7.03
CA THR A 88 -13.15 8.49 -5.68
C THR A 88 -14.67 8.40 -5.65
N ASN A 89 -15.36 8.93 -6.66
CA ASN A 89 -16.81 8.91 -6.81
C ASN A 89 -17.33 7.76 -7.72
N SER A 90 -16.49 6.79 -8.07
CA SER A 90 -16.87 5.66 -8.92
C SER A 90 -17.92 4.76 -8.25
N SER A 91 -18.53 3.86 -9.02
CA SER A 91 -19.37 2.79 -8.46
C SER A 91 -18.58 1.92 -7.49
N ILE A 92 -19.28 1.29 -6.54
CA ILE A 92 -18.66 0.37 -5.57
C ILE A 92 -17.96 -0.79 -6.28
N ASP A 93 -18.50 -1.32 -7.38
CA ASP A 93 -17.85 -2.38 -8.14
C ASP A 93 -16.47 -1.97 -8.68
N LYS A 94 -16.35 -0.74 -9.21
CA LYS A 94 -15.05 -0.22 -9.66
C LYS A 94 -14.07 -0.03 -8.52
N ILE A 95 -14.54 0.48 -7.38
CA ILE A 95 -13.71 0.62 -6.17
C ILE A 95 -13.28 -0.76 -5.68
N LYS A 96 -14.17 -1.76 -5.70
CA LYS A 96 -13.85 -3.14 -5.32
C LYS A 96 -12.74 -3.71 -6.19
N ILE A 97 -12.78 -3.51 -7.51
CA ILE A 97 -11.71 -3.94 -8.42
C ILE A 97 -10.37 -3.28 -8.02
N ALA A 98 -10.36 -1.96 -7.79
CA ALA A 98 -9.15 -1.25 -7.37
C ALA A 98 -8.58 -1.77 -6.03
N ILE A 99 -9.46 -2.10 -5.07
CA ILE A 99 -9.06 -2.63 -3.76
C ILE A 99 -8.52 -4.07 -3.88
N ILE A 100 -9.17 -4.93 -4.65
CA ILE A 100 -8.69 -6.31 -4.90
C ILE A 100 -7.31 -6.30 -5.57
N ASP A 101 -7.12 -5.41 -6.54
CA ASP A 101 -5.83 -5.23 -7.21
C ASP A 101 -4.76 -4.72 -6.22
N GLY A 102 -5.09 -3.73 -5.40
CA GLY A 102 -4.21 -3.23 -4.34
C GLY A 102 -3.83 -4.29 -3.30
N LEU A 103 -4.78 -5.12 -2.88
CA LEU A 103 -4.55 -6.27 -1.98
C LEU A 103 -3.63 -7.32 -2.63
N SER A 104 -3.74 -7.52 -3.94
CA SER A 104 -2.89 -8.45 -4.69
C SER A 104 -1.44 -7.97 -4.74
N TYR A 105 -1.20 -6.69 -5.06
CA TYR A 105 0.14 -6.09 -4.99
C TYR A 105 0.69 -6.11 -3.56
N PHE A 106 -0.13 -5.76 -2.57
CA PHE A 106 0.28 -5.86 -1.16
C PHE A 106 0.71 -7.28 -0.80
N GLY A 107 -0.06 -8.29 -1.19
CA GLY A 107 0.28 -9.70 -0.97
C GLY A 107 1.61 -10.09 -1.60
N HIS A 108 1.84 -9.69 -2.85
CA HIS A 108 3.10 -9.93 -3.57
C HIS A 108 4.31 -9.32 -2.84
N TRP A 109 4.28 -8.02 -2.59
CA TRP A 109 5.37 -7.28 -1.96
C TRP A 109 5.63 -7.72 -0.51
N ASN A 110 4.56 -7.96 0.27
CA ASN A 110 4.69 -8.46 1.64
C ASN A 110 5.27 -9.88 1.68
N GLY A 111 4.95 -10.71 0.68
CA GLY A 111 5.57 -12.03 0.50
C GLY A 111 7.07 -11.93 0.27
N MET A 112 7.51 -11.06 -0.63
CA MET A 112 8.95 -10.86 -0.90
C MET A 112 9.69 -10.28 0.31
N LEU A 113 9.11 -9.28 0.98
CA LEU A 113 9.67 -8.66 2.19
C LEU A 113 9.87 -9.69 3.32
N LYS A 114 8.87 -10.56 3.55
CA LYS A 114 8.98 -11.63 4.55
C LYS A 114 10.01 -12.69 4.16
N GLY A 115 10.11 -13.01 2.86
CA GLY A 115 11.11 -13.94 2.33
C GLY A 115 12.53 -13.44 2.58
N TYR A 116 12.78 -12.15 2.29
CA TYR A 116 14.06 -11.51 2.54
C TYR A 116 14.47 -11.58 4.02
N LYS A 117 13.56 -11.24 4.93
CA LYS A 117 13.81 -11.32 6.37
C LYS A 117 14.20 -12.72 6.87
N LYS A 118 13.67 -13.77 6.27
CA LYS A 118 14.03 -15.15 6.66
C LYS A 118 15.48 -15.47 6.28
N GLN A 119 15.95 -14.97 5.14
CA GLN A 119 17.33 -15.20 4.67
C GLN A 119 18.38 -14.44 5.47
N GLU A 120 18.03 -13.35 6.16
CA GLU A 120 18.97 -12.63 7.04
C GLU A 120 19.15 -13.28 8.43
N VAL A 121 18.32 -14.26 8.79
CA VAL A 121 18.30 -14.89 10.13
C VAL A 121 18.90 -16.31 10.13
N ASP A 122 19.06 -16.92 8.95
CA ASP A 122 19.72 -18.23 8.73
C ASP A 122 21.19 -18.04 8.33
#